data_AF-A0AAW8WLH7-F1
#
_entry.id   AF-A0AAW8WLH7-F1
#
_cell.length_a   1.000
_cell.length_b   1.000
_cell.length_c   1.000
_cell.angle_alpha   90.00
_cell.angle_beta   90.00
_cell.angle_gamma   90.00
#
_symmetry.space_group_name_H-M   'P 1'
#
loop_
_entity.id
_entity.type
_entity.pdbx_description
1 polymer ?
#
loop_
_entity_poly.entity_id
_entity_poly.type
_entity_poly.pdbx_seq_one_letter_code
_entity_poly.pdbx_strand_id
1 'polypeptide(L)'
;MDPIESFFNFYLGRELGVCGELLYNGFNSLENNSPVIRKEDELTYLNEGYAFSFLINTSVAFERLEKIILLFLINQESPNKIASFLNIKMKSNFSDDDVFKNNIFEYVDDMSAFSKPETKRLMDHRNLNIVAYINQLKSKTIELNTDENHLLNILDTFYKSFRYGRFHPKDFSVGGYGPDNKLLNDLLTHWEQNDEPSTRDKEKNLYDLGKCINKLAKKYYAIIREFAYKMNVYTYELHDDSNAQTVFLNIDDSLHDIFIQKRITREELLYNLAYNQIKKIAGDEIPDKLPIEFDIIEDFLLYGDDNYFTDSVNETLNIALNDDDDDYDSYYNKEKIIEREKHIHQLLLMFSNMQRI
;
A
#
# COMPACT_ATOMS: atom_id res chain seq x y z
N MET A 1 8.56 -20.98 -22.91
CA MET A 1 7.81 -19.72 -22.70
C MET A 1 8.38 -18.70 -23.67
N ASP A 2 7.54 -18.01 -24.44
CA ASP A 2 7.98 -16.96 -25.37
C ASP A 2 8.65 -15.81 -24.59
N PRO A 3 9.64 -15.06 -25.13
CA PRO A 3 10.31 -14.05 -24.35
C PRO A 3 9.44 -12.83 -24.00
N ILE A 4 8.41 -12.53 -24.82
CA ILE A 4 7.41 -11.51 -24.46
C ILE A 4 6.58 -12.04 -23.28
N GLU A 5 6.09 -13.27 -23.35
CA GLU A 5 5.37 -13.90 -22.20
C GLU A 5 6.23 -13.89 -20.93
N SER A 6 7.53 -14.22 -21.04
CA SER A 6 8.48 -14.21 -19.94
C SER A 6 8.66 -12.81 -19.34
N PHE A 7 8.76 -11.78 -20.18
CA PHE A 7 8.81 -10.38 -19.72
C PHE A 7 7.56 -10.00 -18.92
N PHE A 8 6.37 -10.29 -19.45
CA PHE A 8 5.12 -9.97 -18.77
C PHE A 8 4.92 -10.78 -17.48
N ASN A 9 5.25 -12.07 -17.47
CA ASN A 9 5.12 -12.92 -16.29
C ASN A 9 6.11 -12.53 -15.19
N PHE A 10 7.41 -12.47 -15.51
CA PHE A 10 8.43 -12.37 -14.48
C PHE A 10 8.87 -10.94 -14.20
N TYR A 11 9.06 -10.10 -15.22
CA TYR A 11 9.49 -8.72 -14.98
C TYR A 11 8.32 -7.87 -14.49
N LEU A 12 7.21 -7.85 -15.23
CA LEU A 12 6.05 -7.05 -14.81
C LEU A 12 5.33 -7.64 -13.59
N GLY A 13 5.35 -8.96 -13.41
CA GLY A 13 4.81 -9.59 -12.19
C GLY A 13 5.59 -9.19 -10.94
N ARG A 14 6.94 -9.16 -11.02
CA ARG A 14 7.78 -8.65 -9.93
C ARG A 14 7.53 -7.17 -9.67
N GLU A 15 7.37 -6.37 -10.72
CA GLU A 15 7.04 -4.94 -10.58
C GLU A 15 5.68 -4.73 -9.91
N LEU A 16 4.68 -5.56 -10.21
CA LEU A 16 3.39 -5.52 -9.52
C LEU A 16 3.55 -5.80 -8.01
N GLY A 17 4.34 -6.81 -7.65
CA GLY A 17 4.69 -7.08 -6.26
C GLY A 17 5.38 -5.89 -5.57
N VAL A 18 6.34 -5.25 -6.25
CA VAL A 18 7.01 -4.03 -5.76
C VAL A 18 6.01 -2.89 -5.55
N CYS A 19 5.01 -2.72 -6.43
CA CYS A 19 3.99 -1.68 -6.28
C CYS A 19 3.18 -1.88 -4.99
N GLY A 20 2.78 -3.11 -4.69
CA GLY A 20 2.07 -3.44 -3.47
C GLY A 20 2.91 -3.19 -2.21
N GLU A 21 4.18 -3.59 -2.23
CA GLU A 21 5.14 -3.31 -1.14
C GLU A 21 5.33 -1.81 -0.89
N LEU A 22 5.41 -1.00 -1.96
CA LEU A 22 5.53 0.45 -1.86
C LEU A 22 4.26 1.09 -1.28
N LEU A 23 3.07 0.67 -1.71
CA LEU A 23 1.81 1.17 -1.13
C LEU A 23 1.70 0.83 0.35
N TYR A 24 2.01 -0.41 0.72
CA TYR A 24 2.03 -0.86 2.12
C TYR A 24 2.99 0.00 2.96
N ASN A 25 4.26 0.12 2.54
CA ASN A 25 5.26 0.88 3.28
C ASN A 25 4.98 2.38 3.32
N GLY A 26 4.43 2.93 2.24
CA GLY A 26 3.98 4.32 2.17
C GLY A 26 2.95 4.59 3.26
N PHE A 27 1.90 3.78 3.32
CA PHE A 27 0.83 3.94 4.30
C PHE A 27 1.29 3.64 5.75
N ASN A 28 2.08 2.57 5.95
CA ASN A 28 2.66 2.19 7.24
C ASN A 28 3.49 3.33 7.87
N SER A 29 4.11 4.17 7.03
CA SER A 29 4.86 5.33 7.53
C SER A 29 3.97 6.37 8.21
N LEU A 30 2.68 6.43 7.89
CA LEU A 30 1.71 7.33 8.54
C LEU A 30 1.15 6.73 9.84
N GLU A 31 0.86 5.43 9.84
CA GLU A 31 0.19 4.72 10.94
C GLU A 31 0.92 4.81 12.27
N ASN A 32 2.22 4.50 12.24
CA ASN A 32 3.05 4.44 13.44
C ASN A 32 3.48 5.83 13.96
N ASN A 33 2.93 6.92 13.39
CA ASN A 33 3.34 8.30 13.68
C ASN A 33 2.13 9.20 13.95
N SER A 34 2.36 10.47 14.28
CA SER A 34 1.29 11.49 14.38
C SER A 34 1.30 12.38 13.14
N PRO A 35 0.73 11.95 11.99
CA PRO A 35 0.89 12.63 10.72
C PRO A 35 -0.01 13.86 10.54
N VAL A 36 -1.12 13.97 11.30
CA VAL A 36 -2.06 15.08 11.18
C VAL A 36 -1.53 16.31 11.91
N ILE A 37 -1.39 17.42 11.18
CA ILE A 37 -0.88 18.69 11.72
C ILE A 37 -2.05 19.66 11.79
N ARG A 38 -2.65 19.81 12.98
CA ARG A 38 -3.82 20.69 13.17
C ARG A 38 -3.45 22.16 13.36
N LYS A 39 -2.21 22.44 13.73
CA LYS A 39 -1.67 23.80 13.89
C LYS A 39 -0.32 23.91 13.19
N GLU A 40 -0.12 24.97 12.41
CA GLU A 40 1.16 25.19 11.69
C GLU A 40 2.35 25.30 12.66
N ASP A 41 2.12 25.76 13.89
CA ASP A 41 3.09 25.85 14.98
C ASP A 41 3.47 24.50 15.62
N GLU A 42 2.78 23.41 15.27
CA GLU A 42 3.10 22.03 15.69
C GLU A 42 3.95 21.26 14.64
N LEU A 43 4.39 21.94 13.57
CA LEU A 43 5.34 21.40 12.59
C LEU A 43 6.69 21.12 13.25
N THR A 44 6.96 19.84 13.55
CA THR A 44 8.29 19.39 13.98
C THR A 44 9.05 18.71 12.84
N TYR A 45 10.38 18.71 12.91
CA TYR A 45 11.25 17.97 11.98
C TYR A 45 10.94 16.46 11.93
N LEU A 46 10.33 15.90 12.98
CA LEU A 46 9.94 14.50 13.03
C LEU A 46 8.87 14.18 11.98
N ASN A 47 7.96 15.11 11.67
CA ASN A 47 6.83 14.85 10.78
C ASN A 47 7.25 14.78 9.30
N GLU A 48 8.36 15.43 8.92
CA GLU A 48 8.83 15.49 7.53
C GLU A 48 9.31 14.13 6.99
N GLY A 49 9.87 13.30 7.85
CA GLY A 49 10.39 11.98 7.46
C GLY A 49 9.26 11.05 6.99
N TYR A 50 8.17 11.03 7.75
CA TYR A 50 7.01 10.19 7.47
C TYR A 50 6.21 10.72 6.27
N ALA A 51 6.01 12.04 6.16
CA ALA A 51 5.35 12.63 5.00
C ALA A 51 6.11 12.36 3.70
N PHE A 52 7.44 12.50 3.72
CA PHE A 52 8.26 12.15 2.56
C PHE A 52 8.13 10.67 2.21
N SER A 53 8.25 9.78 3.21
CA SER A 53 8.18 8.33 3.02
C SER A 53 6.84 7.90 2.44
N PHE A 54 5.74 8.47 2.91
CA PHE A 54 4.42 8.25 2.34
C PHE A 54 4.34 8.74 0.89
N LEU A 55 4.68 10.01 0.63
CA LEU A 55 4.52 10.63 -0.69
C LEU A 55 5.40 9.97 -1.75
N ILE A 56 6.66 9.63 -1.42
CA ILE A 56 7.58 9.00 -2.38
C ILE A 56 7.12 7.58 -2.71
N ASN A 57 6.83 6.75 -1.71
CA ASN A 57 6.47 5.36 -1.95
C ASN A 57 5.14 5.27 -2.70
N THR A 58 4.12 6.02 -2.26
CA THR A 58 2.78 6.01 -2.89
C THR A 58 2.84 6.49 -4.33
N SER A 59 3.61 7.55 -4.60
CA SER A 59 3.73 8.07 -5.96
C SER A 59 4.57 7.19 -6.88
N VAL A 60 5.64 6.55 -6.40
CA VAL A 60 6.37 5.55 -7.20
C VAL A 60 5.46 4.36 -7.51
N ALA A 61 4.65 3.93 -6.54
CA ALA A 61 3.78 2.78 -6.73
C ALA A 61 2.74 3.00 -7.84
N PHE A 62 1.99 4.10 -7.79
CA PHE A 62 0.99 4.39 -8.82
C PHE A 62 1.65 4.61 -10.20
N GLU A 63 2.79 5.31 -10.26
CA GLU A 63 3.56 5.50 -11.50
C GLU A 63 3.93 4.15 -12.13
N ARG A 64 4.37 3.18 -11.33
CA ARG A 64 4.72 1.84 -11.81
C ARG A 64 3.50 1.04 -12.25
N LEU A 65 2.40 1.08 -11.50
CA LEU A 65 1.14 0.44 -11.91
C LEU A 65 0.64 0.98 -13.25
N GLU A 66 0.70 2.30 -13.45
CA GLU A 66 0.37 2.95 -14.72
C GLU A 66 1.29 2.46 -15.86
N LYS A 67 2.60 2.32 -15.59
CA LYS A 67 3.57 1.83 -16.60
C LYS A 67 3.35 0.37 -16.97
N ILE A 68 2.97 -0.48 -16.02
CA ILE A 68 2.56 -1.87 -16.31
C ILE A 68 1.37 -1.87 -17.28
N ILE A 69 0.33 -1.08 -16.96
CA ILE A 69 -0.86 -0.92 -17.83
C ILE A 69 -0.47 -0.40 -19.22
N LEU A 70 0.40 0.61 -19.28
CA LEU A 70 0.88 1.18 -20.53
C LEU A 70 1.61 0.13 -21.40
N LEU A 71 2.46 -0.71 -20.80
CA LEU A 71 3.17 -1.76 -21.53
C LEU A 71 2.22 -2.83 -22.07
N PHE A 72 1.18 -3.22 -21.31
CA PHE A 72 0.11 -4.08 -21.83
C PHE A 72 -0.59 -3.47 -23.05
N LEU A 73 -0.94 -2.18 -22.98
CA LEU A 73 -1.59 -1.48 -24.10
C LEU A 73 -0.68 -1.39 -25.34
N ILE A 74 0.60 -1.03 -25.15
CA ILE A 74 1.57 -0.99 -26.26
C ILE A 74 1.71 -2.38 -26.89
N ASN A 75 1.74 -3.44 -26.09
CA ASN A 75 1.81 -4.80 -26.60
C ASN A 75 0.55 -5.18 -27.40
N GLN A 76 -0.64 -4.81 -26.93
CA GLN A 76 -1.90 -5.08 -27.64
C GLN A 76 -1.95 -4.38 -29.00
N GLU A 77 -1.52 -3.12 -29.06
CA GLU A 77 -1.54 -2.33 -30.30
C GLU A 77 -0.38 -2.68 -31.24
N SER A 78 0.79 -3.06 -30.71
CA SER A 78 2.00 -3.28 -31.49
C SER A 78 2.98 -4.24 -30.80
N PRO A 79 2.73 -5.57 -30.85
CA PRO A 79 3.60 -6.57 -30.22
C PRO A 79 5.06 -6.50 -30.68
N ASN A 80 5.29 -6.12 -31.96
CA ASN A 80 6.62 -5.95 -32.53
C ASN A 80 7.46 -4.88 -31.82
N LYS A 81 6.84 -3.86 -31.20
CA LYS A 81 7.57 -2.87 -30.41
C LYS A 81 8.17 -3.50 -29.15
N ILE A 82 7.39 -4.34 -28.45
CA ILE A 82 7.90 -5.07 -27.28
C ILE A 82 9.00 -6.05 -27.71
N ALA A 83 8.80 -6.77 -28.82
CA ALA A 83 9.83 -7.67 -29.34
C ALA A 83 11.15 -6.95 -29.65
N SER A 84 11.05 -5.74 -30.23
CA SER A 84 12.21 -4.91 -30.58
C SER A 84 12.87 -4.30 -29.34
N PHE A 85 12.07 -3.84 -28.37
CA PHE A 85 12.51 -3.35 -27.07
C PHE A 85 13.29 -4.41 -26.29
N LEU A 86 12.81 -5.66 -26.29
CA LEU A 86 13.48 -6.79 -25.67
C LEU A 86 14.66 -7.32 -26.52
N ASN A 87 14.97 -6.68 -27.66
CA ASN A 87 15.99 -7.08 -28.62
C ASN A 87 15.91 -8.56 -29.02
N ILE A 88 14.68 -9.10 -29.12
CA ILE A 88 14.45 -10.50 -29.47
C ILE A 88 14.76 -10.66 -30.96
N LYS A 89 15.99 -11.09 -31.28
CA LYS A 89 16.30 -11.60 -32.62
C LYS A 89 15.53 -12.91 -32.78
N MET A 90 14.47 -12.94 -33.59
CA MET A 90 13.84 -14.19 -34.02
C MET A 90 14.90 -15.09 -34.68
N LYS A 91 15.48 -16.02 -33.92
CA LYS A 91 16.27 -17.13 -34.45
C LYS A 91 15.41 -18.38 -34.37
N SER A 92 15.32 -19.06 -35.50
CA SER A 92 14.43 -20.18 -35.77
C SER A 92 14.71 -21.48 -35.00
N ASN A 93 15.65 -21.52 -34.05
CA ASN A 93 16.00 -22.73 -33.31
C ASN A 93 16.54 -22.38 -31.92
N PHE A 94 15.75 -22.59 -30.88
CA PHE A 94 16.24 -22.71 -29.51
C PHE A 94 15.63 -23.97 -28.87
N SER A 95 16.43 -24.71 -28.11
CA SER A 95 15.98 -25.86 -27.34
C SER A 95 15.51 -25.41 -25.95
N ASP A 96 14.56 -26.13 -25.35
CA ASP A 96 13.98 -25.77 -24.05
C ASP A 96 15.01 -25.73 -22.91
N ASP A 97 16.14 -26.45 -23.04
CA ASP A 97 17.21 -26.51 -22.04
C ASP A 97 18.12 -25.27 -22.01
N ASP A 98 18.09 -24.45 -23.07
CA ASP A 98 18.97 -23.28 -23.21
C ASP A 98 18.44 -22.05 -22.44
N VAL A 99 17.13 -21.96 -22.23
CA VAL A 99 16.43 -20.76 -21.70
C VAL A 99 16.82 -20.44 -20.24
N PHE A 100 17.14 -21.46 -19.43
CA PHE A 100 17.35 -21.30 -17.98
C PHE A 100 18.82 -21.28 -17.54
N LYS A 101 19.76 -21.76 -18.37
CA LYS A 101 21.18 -21.90 -17.98
C LYS A 101 22.09 -20.80 -18.53
N ASN A 102 21.70 -20.17 -19.61
CA ASN A 102 22.45 -19.08 -20.23
C ASN A 102 21.55 -17.85 -20.25
N ASN A 103 22.05 -16.68 -19.85
CA ASN A 103 21.41 -15.39 -20.08
C ASN A 103 21.26 -15.13 -21.60
N ILE A 104 20.33 -15.82 -22.28
CA ILE A 104 20.20 -15.80 -23.75
C ILE A 104 19.50 -14.53 -24.24
N PHE A 105 18.82 -13.82 -23.36
CA PHE A 105 18.41 -12.46 -23.63
C PHE A 105 19.49 -11.53 -23.10
N GLU A 106 20.36 -11.06 -24.00
CA GLU A 106 21.06 -9.80 -23.79
C GLU A 106 19.98 -8.72 -23.86
N TYR A 107 19.30 -8.48 -22.72
CA TYR A 107 18.33 -7.40 -22.56
C TYR A 107 19.10 -6.08 -22.69
N VAL A 108 19.24 -5.62 -23.92
CA VAL A 108 19.66 -4.25 -24.18
C VAL A 108 18.38 -3.44 -24.15
N ASP A 109 18.19 -2.68 -23.07
CA ASP A 109 17.09 -1.72 -22.90
C ASP A 109 17.16 -0.65 -24.01
N ASP A 110 16.61 -0.98 -25.18
CA ASP A 110 16.59 -0.08 -26.33
C ASP A 110 15.26 0.68 -26.37
N MET A 111 15.19 1.72 -25.54
CA MET A 111 14.08 2.67 -25.52
C MET A 111 13.79 3.33 -26.88
N SER A 112 14.66 3.17 -27.89
CA SER A 112 14.40 3.62 -29.26
C SER A 112 13.31 2.81 -29.98
N ALA A 113 12.96 1.62 -29.48
CA ALA A 113 11.83 0.83 -29.96
C ALA A 113 10.47 1.52 -29.74
N PHE A 114 10.41 2.45 -28.79
CA PHE A 114 9.22 3.23 -28.47
C PHE A 114 9.24 4.60 -29.14
N SER A 115 8.05 5.12 -29.46
CA SER A 115 7.91 6.49 -29.93
C SER A 115 8.28 7.50 -28.85
N LYS A 116 8.69 8.72 -29.24
CA LYS A 116 9.04 9.78 -28.28
C LYS A 116 7.98 10.01 -27.18
N PRO A 117 6.67 10.02 -27.47
CA PRO A 117 5.64 10.10 -26.42
C PRO A 117 5.67 8.92 -25.46
N GLU A 118 5.78 7.69 -25.96
CA GLU A 118 5.84 6.46 -25.15
C GLU A 118 7.08 6.45 -24.25
N THR A 119 8.28 6.68 -24.81
CA THR A 119 9.53 6.78 -24.04
C THR A 119 9.43 7.85 -22.97
N LYS A 120 8.84 9.01 -23.29
CA LYS A 120 8.65 10.08 -22.32
C LYS A 120 7.74 9.65 -21.17
N ARG A 121 6.68 8.86 -21.40
CA ARG A 121 5.78 8.37 -20.34
C ARG A 121 6.38 7.24 -19.52
N LEU A 122 7.11 6.32 -20.15
CA LEU A 122 7.86 5.27 -19.45
C LEU A 122 8.95 5.85 -18.53
N MET A 123 9.46 7.05 -18.84
CA MET A 123 10.41 7.80 -18.00
C MET A 123 9.79 8.95 -17.19
N ASP A 124 8.49 9.25 -17.33
CA ASP A 124 7.82 10.30 -16.55
C ASP A 124 7.62 9.79 -15.12
N HIS A 125 7.48 10.73 -14.19
CA HIS A 125 7.15 10.46 -12.78
C HIS A 125 5.84 11.12 -12.34
N ARG A 126 5.12 11.71 -13.30
CA ARG A 126 3.83 12.35 -13.06
C ARG A 126 2.71 11.40 -13.46
N ASN A 127 1.94 10.99 -12.48
CA ASN A 127 0.86 10.02 -12.56
C ASN A 127 -0.22 10.47 -13.53
N LEU A 128 -0.76 11.69 -13.32
CA LEU A 128 -1.86 12.22 -14.16
C LEU A 128 -1.49 12.32 -15.64
N ASN A 129 -0.21 12.56 -15.92
CA ASN A 129 0.33 12.60 -17.27
C ASN A 129 0.34 11.22 -17.96
N ILE A 130 0.66 10.16 -17.23
CA ILE A 130 0.69 8.80 -17.74
C ILE A 130 -0.75 8.31 -17.90
N VAL A 131 -1.63 8.54 -16.91
CA VAL A 131 -3.08 8.27 -17.01
C VAL A 131 -3.70 8.93 -18.23
N ALA A 132 -3.42 10.23 -18.45
CA ALA A 132 -3.94 10.95 -19.61
C ALA A 132 -3.48 10.31 -20.92
N TYR A 133 -2.25 9.81 -20.99
CA TYR A 133 -1.73 9.13 -22.18
C TYR A 133 -2.33 7.73 -22.38
N ILE A 134 -2.48 6.96 -21.30
CA ILE A 134 -3.18 5.66 -21.32
C ILE A 134 -4.60 5.83 -21.87
N ASN A 135 -5.33 6.85 -21.39
CA ASN A 135 -6.68 7.14 -21.87
C ASN A 135 -6.73 7.73 -23.29
N GLN A 136 -5.63 8.28 -23.81
CA GLN A 136 -5.49 8.63 -25.22
C GLN A 136 -5.30 7.41 -26.11
N LEU A 137 -4.53 6.41 -25.66
CA LEU A 137 -4.33 5.15 -26.40
C LEU A 137 -5.62 4.33 -26.43
N LYS A 138 -6.27 4.18 -25.27
CA LYS A 138 -7.53 3.46 -25.13
C LYS A 138 -8.43 4.19 -24.15
N SER A 139 -9.48 4.80 -24.70
CA SER A 139 -10.42 5.64 -23.94
C SER A 139 -10.98 4.89 -22.73
N LYS A 140 -11.05 5.58 -21.59
CA LYS A 140 -11.62 5.07 -20.33
C LYS A 140 -10.95 3.81 -19.80
N THR A 141 -9.64 3.64 -20.03
CA THR A 141 -8.90 2.54 -19.39
C THR A 141 -8.73 2.79 -17.90
N ILE A 142 -8.42 4.03 -17.49
CA ILE A 142 -8.30 4.44 -16.08
C ILE A 142 -9.24 5.62 -15.86
N GLU A 143 -10.40 5.36 -15.25
CA GLU A 143 -11.37 6.39 -14.90
C GLU A 143 -11.17 6.84 -13.45
N LEU A 144 -10.66 8.05 -13.26
CA LEU A 144 -10.41 8.65 -11.96
C LEU A 144 -11.62 9.45 -11.48
N ASN A 145 -12.04 9.26 -10.23
CA ASN A 145 -13.01 10.13 -9.57
C ASN A 145 -12.32 11.39 -9.02
N THR A 146 -13.09 12.30 -8.40
CA THR A 146 -12.57 13.57 -7.87
C THR A 146 -11.47 13.37 -6.81
N ASP A 147 -11.66 12.42 -5.90
CA ASP A 147 -10.74 12.17 -4.79
C ASP A 147 -9.44 11.52 -5.28
N GLU A 148 -9.54 10.57 -6.21
CA GLU A 148 -8.39 9.92 -6.83
C GLU A 148 -7.59 10.91 -7.69
N ASN A 149 -8.27 11.82 -8.41
CA ASN A 149 -7.59 12.91 -9.12
C ASN A 149 -6.86 13.85 -8.16
N HIS A 150 -7.49 14.19 -7.03
CA HIS A 150 -6.85 15.04 -6.01
C HIS A 150 -5.59 14.35 -5.43
N LEU A 151 -5.70 13.07 -5.07
CA LEU A 151 -4.56 12.26 -4.61
C LEU A 151 -3.41 12.31 -5.63
N LEU A 152 -3.64 11.92 -6.89
CA LEU A 152 -2.57 11.89 -7.90
C LEU A 152 -2.00 13.29 -8.20
N ASN A 153 -2.80 14.35 -8.09
CA ASN A 153 -2.32 15.72 -8.23
C ASN A 153 -1.35 16.12 -7.11
N ILE A 154 -1.62 15.72 -5.87
CA ILE A 154 -0.71 15.92 -4.74
C ILE A 154 0.62 15.19 -4.97
N LEU A 155 0.55 13.93 -5.43
CA LEU A 155 1.74 13.13 -5.75
C LEU A 155 2.57 13.76 -6.87
N ASP A 156 1.93 14.26 -7.93
CA ASP A 156 2.60 14.97 -9.03
C ASP A 156 3.26 16.28 -8.56
N THR A 157 2.59 17.00 -7.65
CA THR A 157 3.08 18.25 -7.07
C THR A 157 4.33 17.99 -6.23
N PHE A 158 4.29 16.94 -5.39
CA PHE A 158 5.45 16.47 -4.61
C PHE A 158 6.65 16.17 -5.51
N TYR A 159 6.44 15.39 -6.58
CA TYR A 159 7.51 15.01 -7.50
C TYR A 159 8.14 16.18 -8.24
N LYS A 160 7.32 17.13 -8.72
CA LYS A 160 7.79 18.31 -9.43
C LYS A 160 8.60 19.25 -8.53
N SER A 161 8.21 19.34 -7.26
CA SER A 161 8.61 20.45 -6.40
C SER A 161 9.68 20.08 -5.39
N PHE A 162 9.70 18.85 -4.86
CA PHE A 162 10.44 18.56 -3.62
C PHE A 162 11.42 17.39 -3.69
N ARG A 163 11.22 16.39 -4.56
CA ARG A 163 12.18 15.27 -4.74
C ARG A 163 13.62 15.77 -4.97
N TYR A 164 13.77 16.84 -5.75
CA TYR A 164 15.05 17.51 -5.99
C TYR A 164 15.12 18.92 -5.39
N GLY A 165 13.98 19.49 -4.98
CA GLY A 165 13.87 20.84 -4.42
C GLY A 165 14.54 20.98 -3.06
N ARG A 166 14.59 19.90 -2.26
CA ARG A 166 15.33 19.87 -0.99
C ARG A 166 16.83 20.17 -1.14
N PHE A 167 17.41 19.89 -2.32
CA PHE A 167 18.82 20.15 -2.62
C PHE A 167 19.03 21.48 -3.38
N HIS A 168 17.95 22.14 -3.81
CA HIS A 168 17.98 23.41 -4.54
C HIS A 168 16.90 24.35 -3.99
N PRO A 169 16.99 24.78 -2.72
CA PRO A 169 16.05 25.71 -2.13
C PRO A 169 16.04 27.01 -2.96
N LYS A 170 14.90 27.31 -3.58
CA LYS A 170 14.71 28.53 -4.38
C LYS A 170 14.63 29.79 -3.51
N ASP A 171 14.31 29.61 -2.23
CA ASP A 171 14.19 30.69 -1.25
C ASP A 171 14.66 30.20 0.12
N PHE A 172 15.64 30.89 0.70
CA PHE A 172 16.16 30.62 2.05
C PHE A 172 15.48 31.47 3.12
N SER A 173 14.58 32.39 2.73
CA SER A 173 14.00 33.42 3.61
C SER A 173 12.59 33.11 4.12
N VAL A 174 11.90 32.15 3.50
CA VAL A 174 10.67 31.54 4.00
C VAL A 174 11.06 30.18 4.57
N GLY A 175 10.53 29.77 5.73
CA GLY A 175 10.81 28.47 6.33
C GLY A 175 10.59 27.34 5.32
N GLY A 176 11.64 26.96 4.59
CA GLY A 176 11.60 26.07 3.43
C GLY A 176 11.43 24.58 3.78
N TYR A 177 11.15 24.32 5.05
CA TYR A 177 10.89 23.03 5.67
C TYR A 177 9.38 22.95 5.94
N GLY A 178 8.78 21.76 5.74
CA GLY A 178 7.34 21.53 5.86
C GLY A 178 6.44 21.57 4.60
N PRO A 179 6.89 21.85 3.35
CA PRO A 179 5.97 21.77 2.20
C PRO A 179 5.36 20.39 1.98
N ASP A 180 6.14 19.33 2.19
CA ASP A 180 5.66 17.94 2.09
C ASP A 180 4.61 17.65 3.16
N ASN A 181 4.79 18.22 4.36
CA ASN A 181 3.79 18.15 5.42
C ASN A 181 2.52 18.92 5.07
N LYS A 182 2.62 20.06 4.38
CA LYS A 182 1.44 20.81 3.89
C LYS A 182 0.68 20.01 2.84
N LEU A 183 1.38 19.35 1.92
CA LEU A 183 0.78 18.45 0.94
C LEU A 183 0.12 17.23 1.59
N LEU A 184 0.79 16.60 2.56
CA LEU A 184 0.20 15.50 3.32
C LEU A 184 -1.01 15.97 4.13
N ASN A 185 -0.93 17.14 4.76
CA ASN A 185 -2.03 17.66 5.56
C ASN A 185 -3.24 17.97 4.67
N ASP A 186 -3.04 18.63 3.53
CA ASP A 186 -4.10 18.84 2.52
C ASP A 186 -4.80 17.53 2.18
N LEU A 187 -4.02 16.49 1.91
CA LEU A 187 -4.54 15.16 1.60
C LEU A 187 -5.30 14.52 2.76
N LEU A 188 -4.77 14.57 3.99
CA LEU A 188 -5.41 14.02 5.18
C LEU A 188 -6.70 14.77 5.54
N THR A 189 -6.77 16.07 5.25
CA THR A 189 -7.93 16.92 5.57
C THR A 189 -8.92 17.08 4.41
N HIS A 190 -8.63 16.52 3.23
CA HIS A 190 -9.43 16.69 2.01
C HIS A 190 -10.92 16.34 2.22
N TRP A 191 -11.21 15.33 3.05
CA TRP A 191 -12.57 14.87 3.32
C TRP A 191 -13.27 15.56 4.50
N GLU A 192 -12.68 16.58 5.13
CA GLU A 192 -13.21 17.20 6.36
C GLU A 192 -14.42 18.12 6.13
N GLN A 193 -14.76 18.46 4.88
CA GLN A 193 -15.70 19.52 4.51
C GLN A 193 -17.14 19.41 5.08
N ASN A 194 -17.49 18.35 5.80
CA ASN A 194 -18.83 18.09 6.34
C ASN A 194 -18.90 17.85 7.86
N ASP A 195 -17.79 17.84 8.59
CA ASP A 195 -17.76 17.54 10.04
C ASP A 195 -17.29 18.77 10.86
N GLU A 196 -17.80 18.94 12.09
CA GLU A 196 -17.26 19.96 13.00
C GLU A 196 -15.77 19.64 13.30
N PRO A 197 -14.83 20.58 13.10
CA PRO A 197 -13.37 20.34 13.22
C PRO A 197 -12.90 19.76 14.56
N SER A 198 -13.72 19.88 15.60
CA SER A 198 -13.48 19.35 16.95
C SER A 198 -13.74 17.84 17.09
N THR A 199 -14.36 17.18 16.11
CA THR A 199 -14.86 15.80 16.22
C THR A 199 -14.09 14.75 15.45
N ARG A 200 -13.33 15.12 14.40
CA ARG A 200 -12.47 14.16 13.68
C ARG A 200 -11.16 13.94 14.42
N ASP A 201 -10.77 12.67 14.58
CA ASP A 201 -9.46 12.25 15.08
C ASP A 201 -8.57 11.70 13.94
N LYS A 202 -7.25 11.60 14.19
CA LYS A 202 -6.22 11.04 13.28
C LYS A 202 -6.70 9.79 12.56
N GLU A 203 -7.30 8.85 13.28
CA GLU A 203 -7.80 7.58 12.75
C GLU A 203 -8.84 7.78 11.63
N LYS A 204 -9.72 8.78 11.72
CA LYS A 204 -10.71 9.04 10.68
C LYS A 204 -10.07 9.56 9.39
N ASN A 205 -9.08 10.44 9.52
CA ASN A 205 -8.36 11.00 8.38
C ASN A 205 -7.52 9.93 7.68
N LEU A 206 -6.86 9.05 8.45
CA LEU A 206 -6.16 7.88 7.90
C LEU A 206 -7.13 6.91 7.23
N TYR A 207 -8.27 6.63 7.85
CA TYR A 207 -9.29 5.77 7.26
C TYR A 207 -9.78 6.28 5.91
N ASP A 208 -10.09 7.58 5.78
CA ASP A 208 -10.58 8.17 4.53
C ASP A 208 -9.50 8.17 3.44
N LEU A 209 -8.26 8.53 3.79
CA LEU A 209 -7.12 8.42 2.88
C LEU A 209 -6.90 6.98 2.42
N GLY A 210 -6.92 6.04 3.36
CA GLY A 210 -6.77 4.62 3.11
C GLY A 210 -7.87 4.08 2.19
N LYS A 211 -9.12 4.57 2.29
CA LYS A 211 -10.20 4.22 1.35
C LYS A 211 -9.91 4.69 -0.07
N CYS A 212 -9.41 5.92 -0.23
CA CYS A 212 -9.05 6.44 -1.54
C CYS A 212 -7.94 5.61 -2.20
N ILE A 213 -6.85 5.37 -1.45
CA ILE A 213 -5.71 4.59 -1.94
C ILE A 213 -6.12 3.14 -2.22
N ASN A 214 -6.87 2.49 -1.32
CA ASN A 214 -7.32 1.10 -1.48
C ASN A 214 -8.16 0.92 -2.75
N LYS A 215 -9.15 1.81 -2.96
CA LYS A 215 -9.98 1.79 -4.17
C LYS A 215 -9.16 1.98 -5.44
N LEU A 216 -8.20 2.90 -5.41
CA LEU A 216 -7.34 3.15 -6.56
C LEU A 216 -6.42 1.95 -6.82
N ALA A 217 -5.75 1.41 -5.81
CA ALA A 217 -4.89 0.23 -5.93
C ALA A 217 -5.64 -0.98 -6.51
N LYS A 218 -6.82 -1.30 -5.96
CA LYS A 218 -7.68 -2.38 -6.47
C LYS A 218 -8.14 -2.14 -7.90
N LYS A 219 -8.44 -0.89 -8.29
CA LYS A 219 -8.79 -0.52 -9.67
C LYS A 219 -7.65 -0.82 -10.63
N TYR A 220 -6.44 -0.40 -10.31
CA TYR A 220 -5.26 -0.66 -11.13
C TYR A 220 -4.94 -2.15 -11.24
N TYR A 221 -4.98 -2.87 -10.12
CA TYR A 221 -4.79 -4.31 -10.09
C TYR A 221 -5.83 -5.05 -10.94
N ALA A 222 -7.11 -4.67 -10.87
CA ALA A 222 -8.17 -5.25 -11.69
C ALA A 222 -7.93 -5.05 -13.19
N ILE A 223 -7.47 -3.87 -13.60
CA ILE A 223 -7.11 -3.58 -15.00
C ILE A 223 -5.93 -4.47 -15.45
N ILE A 224 -4.88 -4.57 -14.65
CA ILE A 224 -3.71 -5.43 -14.94
C ILE A 224 -4.13 -6.89 -15.05
N ARG A 225 -4.97 -7.37 -14.13
CA ARG A 225 -5.52 -8.72 -14.14
C ARG A 225 -6.35 -9.00 -15.39
N GLU A 226 -7.18 -8.06 -15.83
CA GLU A 226 -7.94 -8.17 -17.07
C GLU A 226 -7.01 -8.29 -18.30
N PHE A 227 -5.97 -7.45 -18.37
CA PHE A 227 -5.00 -7.51 -19.46
C PHE A 227 -4.23 -8.83 -19.48
N ALA A 228 -3.79 -9.29 -18.32
CA ALA A 228 -3.06 -10.53 -18.16
C ALA A 228 -3.91 -11.74 -18.57
N TYR A 229 -5.18 -11.80 -18.15
CA TYR A 229 -6.10 -12.85 -18.61
C TYR A 229 -6.28 -12.86 -20.12
N LYS A 230 -6.48 -11.68 -20.73
CA LYS A 230 -6.64 -11.56 -22.18
C LYS A 230 -5.40 -12.00 -22.96
N MET A 231 -4.21 -11.84 -22.37
CA MET A 231 -2.94 -12.23 -22.95
C MET A 231 -2.51 -13.66 -22.53
N ASN A 232 -3.29 -14.35 -21.70
CA ASN A 232 -2.96 -15.67 -21.14
C ASN A 232 -1.59 -15.67 -20.41
N VAL A 233 -1.35 -14.63 -19.61
CA VAL A 233 -0.18 -14.49 -18.75
C VAL A 233 -0.61 -14.31 -17.29
N TYR A 234 0.34 -14.49 -16.39
CA TYR A 234 0.16 -14.59 -14.94
C TYR A 234 0.74 -13.38 -14.19
N THR A 235 0.87 -12.23 -14.84
CA THR A 235 1.38 -10.99 -14.24
C THR A 235 0.65 -10.57 -12.95
N TYR A 236 -0.60 -11.00 -12.78
CA TYR A 236 -1.42 -10.72 -11.61
C TYR A 236 -1.18 -11.66 -10.42
N GLU A 237 -0.38 -12.72 -10.58
CA GLU A 237 -0.07 -13.62 -9.48
C GLU A 237 0.79 -12.91 -8.44
N LEU A 238 0.35 -12.98 -7.19
CA LEU A 238 1.02 -12.42 -6.02
C LEU A 238 1.41 -13.56 -5.11
N HIS A 239 2.50 -13.39 -4.36
CA HIS A 239 2.87 -14.35 -3.33
C HIS A 239 1.89 -14.21 -2.15
N ASP A 240 1.37 -15.32 -1.64
CA ASP A 240 0.31 -15.32 -0.62
C ASP A 240 0.72 -14.60 0.66
N ASP A 241 1.98 -14.71 1.10
CA ASP A 241 2.46 -13.98 2.29
C ASP A 241 3.02 -12.57 2.01
N SER A 242 2.81 -12.00 0.82
CA SER A 242 3.36 -10.68 0.49
C SER A 242 2.45 -9.53 0.90
N ASN A 243 3.05 -8.38 1.28
CA ASN A 243 2.30 -7.14 1.47
C ASN A 243 1.51 -6.71 0.22
N ALA A 244 1.97 -7.12 -0.97
CA ALA A 244 1.24 -6.86 -2.21
C ALA A 244 -0.10 -7.60 -2.26
N GLN A 245 -0.13 -8.85 -1.81
CA GLN A 245 -1.37 -9.61 -1.67
C GLN A 245 -2.30 -8.93 -0.66
N THR A 246 -1.78 -8.51 0.50
CA THR A 246 -2.54 -7.73 1.50
C THR A 246 -3.08 -6.41 0.92
N VAL A 247 -2.32 -5.68 0.10
CA VAL A 247 -2.76 -4.40 -0.47
C VAL A 247 -3.80 -4.58 -1.59
N PHE A 248 -3.60 -5.52 -2.51
CA PHE A 248 -4.45 -5.64 -3.70
C PHE A 248 -5.65 -6.56 -3.50
N LEU A 249 -5.55 -7.54 -2.61
CA LEU A 249 -6.55 -8.60 -2.42
C LEU A 249 -7.27 -8.56 -1.06
N ASN A 250 -6.99 -7.58 -0.17
CA ASN A 250 -7.75 -7.43 1.07
C ASN A 250 -9.26 -7.31 0.81
N ILE A 251 -10.06 -7.77 1.77
CA ILE A 251 -11.52 -7.60 1.79
C ILE A 251 -11.93 -6.24 2.37
N ASP A 252 -10.99 -5.51 2.96
CA ASP A 252 -11.24 -4.27 3.67
C ASP A 252 -11.66 -3.10 2.76
N ASP A 253 -12.33 -2.13 3.38
CA ASP A 253 -12.71 -0.88 2.74
C ASP A 253 -11.53 0.08 2.66
N SER A 254 -10.63 0.05 3.66
CA SER A 254 -9.50 0.97 3.78
C SER A 254 -8.18 0.24 3.98
N LEU A 255 -7.10 0.74 3.38
CA LEU A 255 -5.76 0.26 3.74
C LEU A 255 -5.44 0.46 5.23
N HIS A 256 -6.09 1.43 5.89
CA HIS A 256 -5.97 1.65 7.33
C HIS A 256 -6.39 0.42 8.14
N ASP A 257 -7.42 -0.30 7.69
CA ASP A 257 -7.95 -1.46 8.41
C ASP A 257 -6.89 -2.57 8.59
N ILE A 258 -6.03 -2.77 7.59
CA ILE A 258 -4.89 -3.72 7.67
C ILE A 258 -3.97 -3.39 8.85
N PHE A 259 -3.68 -2.10 9.05
CA PHE A 259 -2.78 -1.66 10.12
C PHE A 259 -3.45 -1.64 11.50
N ILE A 260 -4.76 -1.39 11.54
CA ILE A 260 -5.57 -1.59 12.75
C ILE A 260 -5.49 -3.06 13.19
N GLN A 261 -5.63 -4.01 12.26
CA GLN A 261 -5.53 -5.43 12.60
C GLN A 261 -4.14 -5.82 13.13
N LYS A 262 -3.07 -5.26 12.55
CA LYS A 262 -1.70 -5.45 13.07
C LYS A 262 -1.51 -4.81 14.46
N ARG A 263 -2.13 -3.65 14.73
CA ARG A 263 -2.13 -3.03 16.07
C ARG A 263 -2.84 -3.92 17.09
N ILE A 264 -4.04 -4.39 16.75
CA ILE A 264 -4.83 -5.32 17.58
C ILE A 264 -4.00 -6.56 17.91
N THR A 265 -3.37 -7.17 16.92
CA THR A 265 -2.54 -8.37 17.09
C THR A 265 -1.43 -8.15 18.11
N ARG A 266 -0.70 -7.02 18.02
CA ARG A 266 0.33 -6.65 19.01
C ARG A 266 -0.25 -6.45 20.40
N GLU A 267 -1.37 -5.76 20.51
CA GLU A 267 -2.00 -5.46 21.80
C GLU A 267 -2.59 -6.69 22.47
N GLU A 268 -3.25 -7.57 21.72
CA GLU A 268 -3.76 -8.85 22.20
C GLU A 268 -2.63 -9.76 22.69
N LEU A 269 -1.50 -9.81 21.98
CA LEU A 269 -0.33 -10.57 22.43
C LEU A 269 0.21 -10.01 23.76
N LEU A 270 0.42 -8.69 23.84
CA LEU A 270 0.91 -8.05 25.07
C LEU A 270 -0.06 -8.22 26.22
N TYR A 271 -1.36 -8.08 25.96
CA TYR A 271 -2.43 -8.29 26.92
C TYR A 271 -2.44 -9.72 27.44
N ASN A 272 -2.32 -10.72 26.55
CA ASN A 272 -2.23 -12.12 26.92
C ASN A 272 -1.05 -12.41 27.85
N LEU A 273 0.12 -11.84 27.55
CA LEU A 273 1.33 -12.02 28.36
C LEU A 273 1.25 -11.30 29.71
N ALA A 274 0.59 -10.14 29.77
CA ALA A 274 0.45 -9.32 30.97
C ALA A 274 -0.87 -9.54 31.74
N TYR A 275 -1.73 -10.46 31.29
CA TYR A 275 -3.12 -10.61 31.75
C TYR A 275 -3.23 -10.71 33.27
N ASN A 276 -2.42 -11.58 33.88
CA ASN A 276 -2.48 -11.81 35.34
C ASN A 276 -2.05 -10.58 36.15
N GLN A 277 -1.12 -9.78 35.63
CA GLN A 277 -0.68 -8.54 36.26
C GLN A 277 -1.75 -7.46 36.10
N ILE A 278 -2.31 -7.32 34.90
CA ILE A 278 -3.40 -6.39 34.60
C ILE A 278 -4.62 -6.70 35.47
N LYS A 279 -5.03 -7.98 35.56
CA LYS A 279 -6.14 -8.44 36.39
C LYS A 279 -6.00 -8.07 37.87
N LYS A 280 -4.79 -8.16 38.42
CA LYS A 280 -4.52 -7.75 39.81
C LYS A 280 -4.74 -6.25 40.05
N ILE A 281 -4.60 -5.43 39.00
CA ILE A 281 -4.67 -3.96 39.07
C ILE A 281 -6.09 -3.49 38.74
N ALA A 282 -6.66 -3.97 37.64
CA ALA A 282 -7.96 -3.57 37.11
C ALA A 282 -9.14 -4.27 37.82
N GLY A 283 -8.90 -5.41 38.46
CA GLY A 283 -9.96 -6.26 39.01
C GLY A 283 -10.51 -7.25 37.97
N ASP A 284 -11.71 -7.77 38.24
CA ASP A 284 -12.34 -8.85 37.45
C ASP A 284 -13.13 -8.35 36.23
N GLU A 285 -13.38 -7.04 36.10
CA GLU A 285 -14.12 -6.44 34.98
C GLU A 285 -13.22 -6.16 33.76
N ILE A 286 -12.47 -7.17 33.30
CA ILE A 286 -11.60 -7.07 32.12
C ILE A 286 -11.93 -8.17 31.10
N PRO A 287 -11.64 -7.97 29.80
CA PRO A 287 -11.91 -8.98 28.78
C PRO A 287 -11.12 -10.25 29.01
N ASP A 288 -11.71 -11.43 28.76
CA ASP A 288 -10.95 -12.67 28.86
C ASP A 288 -9.80 -12.71 27.83
N LYS A 289 -8.75 -13.45 28.20
CA LYS A 289 -7.59 -13.67 27.34
C LYS A 289 -8.01 -14.52 26.13
N LEU A 290 -7.49 -14.18 24.95
CA LEU A 290 -7.69 -15.01 23.77
C LEU A 290 -6.77 -16.25 23.82
N PRO A 291 -7.22 -17.41 23.32
CA PRO A 291 -6.37 -18.58 23.16
C PRO A 291 -5.40 -18.40 21.98
N ILE A 292 -4.43 -17.49 22.09
CA ILE A 292 -3.42 -17.25 21.05
C ILE A 292 -2.50 -18.46 20.89
N GLU A 293 -2.32 -18.90 19.65
CA GLU A 293 -1.41 -19.98 19.26
C GLU A 293 0.05 -19.46 19.20
N PHE A 294 0.91 -19.96 20.10
CA PHE A 294 2.31 -19.53 20.21
C PHE A 294 3.29 -20.34 19.36
N ASP A 295 2.85 -21.42 18.72
CA ASP A 295 3.67 -22.25 17.85
C ASP A 295 3.96 -21.62 16.47
N ILE A 296 3.24 -20.54 16.14
CA ILE A 296 3.35 -19.82 14.86
C ILE A 296 3.87 -18.38 15.03
N ILE A 297 4.40 -18.04 16.22
CA ILE A 297 4.81 -16.67 16.57
C ILE A 297 6.26 -16.32 16.18
N GLU A 298 7.05 -17.30 15.71
CA GLU A 298 8.50 -17.14 15.52
C GLU A 298 8.84 -15.95 14.60
N ASP A 299 8.23 -15.90 13.42
CA ASP A 299 8.47 -14.83 12.44
C ASP A 299 7.95 -13.48 12.95
N PHE A 300 6.82 -13.47 13.66
CA PHE A 300 6.31 -12.26 14.31
C PHE A 300 7.30 -11.69 15.35
N LEU A 301 7.96 -12.54 16.14
CA LEU A 301 8.98 -12.11 17.10
C LEU A 301 10.28 -11.66 16.42
N LEU A 302 10.66 -12.29 15.31
CA LEU A 302 11.89 -11.97 14.57
C LEU A 302 11.77 -10.66 13.78
N TYR A 303 10.65 -10.46 13.11
CA TYR A 303 10.45 -9.36 12.16
C TYR A 303 9.52 -8.26 12.68
N GLY A 304 8.78 -8.51 13.76
CA GLY A 304 7.84 -7.56 14.38
C GLY A 304 6.50 -7.45 13.67
N ASP A 305 6.31 -8.22 12.60
CA ASP A 305 5.10 -8.30 11.79
C ASP A 305 5.07 -9.65 11.05
N ASP A 306 3.90 -10.29 11.00
CA ASP A 306 3.68 -11.55 10.31
C ASP A 306 2.18 -11.68 9.96
N ASN A 307 1.88 -11.93 8.69
CA ASN A 307 0.50 -12.00 8.21
C ASN A 307 -0.22 -13.25 8.74
N TYR A 308 0.47 -14.39 8.79
CA TYR A 308 -0.13 -15.65 9.23
C TYR A 308 -0.54 -15.60 10.72
N PHE A 309 0.32 -15.08 11.58
CA PHE A 309 -0.01 -14.84 12.99
C PHE A 309 -1.12 -13.81 13.17
N THR A 310 -1.10 -12.73 12.36
CA THR A 310 -2.15 -11.70 12.37
C THR A 310 -3.51 -12.30 12.00
N ASP A 311 -3.56 -13.18 11.01
CA ASP A 311 -4.78 -13.87 10.57
C ASP A 311 -5.28 -14.85 11.62
N SER A 312 -4.41 -15.62 12.26
CA SER A 312 -4.77 -16.53 13.36
C SER A 312 -5.38 -15.77 14.57
N VAL A 313 -4.79 -14.63 14.94
CA VAL A 313 -5.37 -13.77 15.99
C VAL A 313 -6.71 -13.19 15.56
N ASN A 314 -6.85 -12.76 14.31
CA ASN A 314 -8.11 -12.25 13.78
C ASN A 314 -9.21 -13.33 13.78
N GLU A 315 -8.90 -14.55 13.34
CA GLU A 315 -9.85 -15.67 13.37
C GLU A 315 -10.29 -15.98 14.81
N THR A 316 -9.32 -16.05 15.73
CA THR A 316 -9.59 -16.26 17.16
C THR A 316 -10.48 -15.18 17.76
N LEU A 317 -10.24 -13.91 17.40
CA LEU A 317 -11.07 -12.77 17.80
C LEU A 317 -12.50 -12.91 17.28
N ASN A 318 -12.64 -13.24 16.00
CA ASN A 318 -13.95 -13.42 15.38
C ASN A 318 -14.73 -14.55 16.04
N ILE A 319 -14.07 -15.68 16.35
CA ILE A 319 -14.70 -16.80 17.08
C ILE A 319 -15.10 -16.37 18.50
N ALA A 320 -14.21 -15.69 19.22
CA ALA A 320 -14.44 -15.31 20.62
C ALA A 320 -15.53 -14.23 20.81
N LEU A 321 -15.78 -13.43 19.77
CA LEU A 321 -16.75 -12.32 19.80
C LEU A 321 -18.05 -12.62 19.05
N ASN A 322 -18.13 -13.79 18.40
CA ASN A 322 -19.38 -14.23 17.77
C ASN A 322 -20.33 -14.75 18.85
N ASP A 323 -21.52 -14.15 18.95
CA ASP A 323 -22.52 -14.50 19.97
C ASP A 323 -23.48 -15.62 19.50
N ASP A 324 -23.46 -15.97 18.20
CA ASP A 324 -24.38 -16.95 17.59
C ASP A 324 -23.60 -18.07 16.86
N ASP A 325 -23.90 -19.33 17.22
CA ASP A 325 -23.25 -20.56 16.70
C ASP A 325 -23.56 -20.88 15.21
N ASP A 326 -24.45 -20.13 14.54
CA ASP A 326 -25.08 -20.58 13.28
C ASP A 326 -24.89 -19.67 12.05
N ASP A 327 -24.27 -18.49 12.14
CA ASP A 327 -23.99 -17.64 10.97
C ASP A 327 -22.61 -16.95 11.09
N TYR A 328 -21.57 -17.59 10.55
CA TYR A 328 -20.23 -17.02 10.43
C TYR A 328 -20.27 -15.92 9.36
N ASP A 329 -20.67 -14.70 9.74
CA ASP A 329 -20.51 -13.51 8.91
C ASP A 329 -19.37 -12.66 9.46
N SER A 330 -18.21 -12.70 8.78
CA SER A 330 -17.00 -11.96 9.16
C SER A 330 -17.20 -10.44 9.23
N TYR A 331 -18.30 -9.91 8.69
CA TYR A 331 -18.60 -8.48 8.73
C TYR A 331 -19.22 -8.04 10.07
N TYR A 332 -19.88 -8.94 10.82
CA TYR A 332 -20.68 -8.57 12.00
C TYR A 332 -19.87 -8.25 13.27
N ASN A 333 -18.58 -8.61 13.32
CA ASN A 333 -17.77 -8.43 14.54
C ASN A 333 -16.82 -7.22 14.54
N LYS A 334 -16.73 -6.45 13.45
CA LYS A 334 -15.75 -5.35 13.36
C LYS A 334 -15.92 -4.30 14.46
N GLU A 335 -17.14 -3.91 14.79
CA GLU A 335 -17.40 -2.95 15.88
C GLU A 335 -17.00 -3.51 17.25
N LYS A 336 -17.35 -4.77 17.55
CA LYS A 336 -16.96 -5.44 18.80
C LYS A 336 -15.44 -5.57 18.93
N ILE A 337 -14.75 -5.89 17.84
CA ILE A 337 -13.29 -5.96 17.79
C ILE A 337 -12.68 -4.59 18.11
N ILE A 338 -13.21 -3.51 17.53
CA ILE A 338 -12.75 -2.14 17.80
C ILE A 338 -13.04 -1.73 19.25
N GLU A 339 -14.20 -2.09 19.81
CA GLU A 339 -14.51 -1.82 21.22
C GLU A 339 -13.56 -2.56 22.16
N ARG A 340 -13.28 -3.84 21.87
CA ARG A 340 -12.32 -4.66 22.60
C ARG A 340 -10.91 -4.07 22.52
N GLU A 341 -10.47 -3.65 21.34
CA GLU A 341 -9.18 -2.99 21.13
C GLU A 341 -9.04 -1.75 22.01
N LYS A 342 -10.03 -0.84 22.00
CA LYS A 342 -10.00 0.36 22.84
C LYS A 342 -9.90 0.04 24.32
N HIS A 343 -10.61 -0.98 24.79
CA HIS A 343 -10.57 -1.41 26.18
C HIS A 343 -9.19 -1.99 26.53
N ILE A 344 -8.66 -2.90 25.72
CA ILE A 344 -7.33 -3.50 25.94
C ILE A 344 -6.23 -2.44 25.90
N HIS A 345 -6.30 -1.51 24.95
CA HIS A 345 -5.37 -0.39 24.84
C HIS A 345 -5.32 0.41 26.15
N GLN A 346 -6.48 0.75 26.72
CA GLN A 346 -6.57 1.48 28.00
C GLN A 346 -5.97 0.68 29.16
N LEU A 347 -6.21 -0.62 29.23
CA LEU A 347 -5.64 -1.51 30.25
C LEU A 347 -4.12 -1.60 30.15
N LEU A 348 -3.57 -1.69 28.93
CA LEU A 348 -2.13 -1.71 28.68
C LEU A 348 -1.46 -0.39 29.07
N LEU A 349 -2.08 0.76 28.74
CA LEU A 349 -1.59 2.07 29.17
C LEU A 349 -1.62 2.24 30.68
N MET A 350 -2.70 1.81 31.35
CA MET A 350 -2.80 1.82 32.81
C MET A 350 -1.68 0.98 33.42
N PHE A 351 -1.47 -0.24 32.93
CA PHE A 351 -0.41 -1.14 33.39
C PHE A 351 0.98 -0.52 33.23
N SER A 352 1.27 0.03 32.05
CA SER A 352 2.54 0.72 31.75
C SER A 352 2.81 1.90 32.70
N ASN A 353 1.80 2.74 32.95
CA ASN A 353 1.93 3.89 33.83
C ASN A 353 2.22 3.49 35.29
N MET A 354 1.63 2.39 35.76
CA MET A 354 1.89 1.89 37.12
C MET A 354 3.29 1.30 37.31
N GLN A 355 3.94 0.82 36.24
CA GLN A 355 5.33 0.34 36.31
C GLN A 355 6.36 1.48 36.37
N ARG A 356 5.96 2.72 36.07
CA ARG A 356 6.83 3.91 36.11
C ARG A 356 6.89 4.58 37.49
N ILE A 357 6.05 4.13 38.43
CA ILE A 357 5.96 4.59 39.82
C ILE A 357 6.72 3.59 40.70
#